data_AF-A0A7C3H0Z9-F1
#
_entry.id   AF-A0A7C3H0Z9-F1
#
_cell.length_a   1.000
_cell.length_b   1.000
_cell.length_c   1.000
_cell.angle_alpha   90.00
_cell.angle_beta   90.00
_cell.angle_gamma   90.00
#
_symmetry.space_group_name_H-M   'P 1'
#
loop_
_entity.id
_entity.type
_entity.pdbx_description
1 polymer ?
#
loop_
_entity_poly.entity_id
_entity_poly.type
_entity_poly.pdbx_seq_one_letter_code
_entity_poly.pdbx_strand_id
1 'polypeptide(L)' 'MVRALHSAYPDVDPLDLSISKLFKMILNLPGFDDDPDAANEEILEKLQMAWHEVREG' A
#
# COMPACT_ATOMS: atom_id res chain seq x y z
N MET A 1 2.94 0.13 -7.86
CA MET A 1 2.17 0.26 -6.60
C MET A 1 3.00 0.84 -5.45
N VAL A 2 3.99 0.12 -4.91
CA VAL A 2 4.74 0.53 -3.69
C VAL A 2 5.35 1.93 -3.78
N ARG A 3 6.06 2.25 -4.87
CA ARG A 3 6.64 3.58 -5.06
C ARG A 3 5.59 4.70 -5.16
N ALA A 4 4.40 4.39 -5.68
CA ALA A 4 3.29 5.35 -5.73
C ALA A 4 2.72 5.60 -4.33
N LEU A 5 2.59 4.55 -3.50
CA LEU A 5 2.25 4.70 -2.07
C LEU A 5 3.28 5.54 -1.34
N HIS A 6 4.57 5.22 -1.48
CA HIS A 6 5.64 5.98 -0.85
C HIS A 6 5.69 7.45 -1.32
N SER A 7 5.45 7.71 -2.61
CA SER A 7 5.42 9.07 -3.14
C SER A 7 4.16 9.85 -2.76
N ALA A 8 3.01 9.18 -2.62
CA ALA A 8 1.74 9.81 -2.23
C ALA A 8 1.64 10.00 -0.70
N TYR A 9 2.28 9.11 0.06
CA TYR A 9 2.20 9.04 1.53
C TYR A 9 3.60 8.83 2.16
N PRO A 10 4.56 9.75 1.97
CA PRO A 10 5.94 9.57 2.45
C PRO A 10 6.06 9.50 3.97
N ASP A 11 5.17 10.20 4.69
CA ASP A 11 5.18 10.27 6.14
C ASP A 11 4.46 9.08 6.81
N VAL A 12 3.77 8.25 6.02
CA VAL A 12 3.00 7.13 6.55
C VAL A 12 3.90 5.91 6.70
N ASP A 13 3.88 5.31 7.89
CA ASP A 13 4.52 4.03 8.12
C ASP A 13 3.60 2.88 7.69
N PRO A 14 3.98 2.08 6.67
CA PRO A 14 3.22 0.91 6.28
C PRO A 14 2.97 -0.06 7.44
N LEU A 15 3.90 -0.25 8.38
CA LEU A 15 3.73 -1.21 9.48
C LEU A 15 2.72 -0.76 10.54
N ASP A 16 2.46 0.54 10.65
CA ASP A 16 1.43 1.10 11.54
C ASP A 16 0.02 1.09 10.91
N LEU A 17 -0.07 0.79 9.61
CA LEU A 17 -1.35 0.69 8.91
C LEU A 17 -2.01 -0.67 9.11
N SER A 18 -3.32 -0.68 9.37
CA SER A 18 -4.12 -1.89 9.20
C SER A 18 -4.33 -2.20 7.72
N ILE A 19 -4.48 -3.49 7.38
CA ILE A 19 -4.71 -3.94 6.00
C ILE A 19 -5.90 -3.22 5.35
N SER A 20 -6.98 -2.98 6.09
CA SER A 20 -8.14 -2.22 5.59
C SER A 20 -7.81 -0.77 5.26
N LYS A 21 -6.89 -0.14 6.00
CA LYS A 21 -6.47 1.25 5.75
C LYS A 21 -5.49 1.30 4.56
N LEU A 22 -4.55 0.36 4.50
CA LEU A 22 -3.68 0.18 3.33
C LEU A 22 -4.50 0.00 2.05
N PHE A 23 -5.50 -0.87 2.08
CA PHE A 23 -6.41 -1.09 0.96
C PHE A 23 -7.12 0.20 0.52
N LYS A 24 -7.70 0.95 1.45
CA LYS A 24 -8.32 2.25 1.13
C LYS A 24 -7.34 3.26 0.54
N MET A 25 -6.08 3.25 0.99
CA MET A 25 -5.06 4.16 0.45
C MET A 25 -4.71 3.79 -1.00
N ILE A 26 -4.60 2.50 -1.31
CA ILE A 26 -4.40 2.00 -2.67
C ILE A 26 -5.55 2.43 -3.59
N LEU A 27 -6.79 2.28 -3.15
CA LEU A 27 -7.98 2.68 -3.93
C LEU A 27 -8.06 4.19 -4.17
N ASN A 28 -7.44 5.00 -3.31
CA ASN A 28 -7.37 6.45 -3.47
C ASN A 28 -6.13 6.91 -4.24
N LEU A 29 -5.25 6.00 -4.69
CA LEU A 29 -4.08 6.39 -5.47
C LEU A 29 -4.49 6.89 -6.86
N PRO A 30 -3.96 8.03 -7.32
CA PRO A 30 -4.19 8.49 -8.67
C PRO A 30 -3.53 7.51 -9.66
N GLY A 31 -4.35 6.88 -10.51
CA GLY A 31 -3.90 5.90 -11.51
C GLY A 31 -4.01 4.44 -11.05
N PHE A 32 -4.64 4.16 -9.91
CA PHE A 32 -5.09 2.81 -9.60
C PHE A 32 -6.36 2.50 -10.40
N ASP A 33 -6.27 1.51 -11.30
CA ASP A 33 -7.36 1.02 -12.15
C ASP A 33 -7.55 -0.50 -11.99
N ASP A 34 -6.95 -1.07 -10.93
CA ASP A 34 -7.00 -2.50 -10.64
C ASP A 34 -8.27 -2.86 -9.85
N ASP A 35 -8.66 -4.12 -9.91
CA ASP A 35 -9.89 -4.56 -9.26
C ASP A 35 -9.74 -4.64 -7.73
N PRO A 36 -10.51 -3.87 -6.93
CA PRO A 36 -10.51 -3.98 -5.48
C PRO A 36 -10.76 -5.41 -4.98
N ASP A 37 -11.58 -6.20 -5.70
CA ASP A 37 -11.94 -7.55 -5.29
C ASP A 37 -10.83 -8.57 -5.54
N ALA A 38 -9.78 -8.21 -6.30
CA ALA A 38 -8.60 -9.04 -6.51
C ALA A 38 -7.60 -8.95 -5.34
N ALA A 39 -7.71 -7.94 -4.48
CA ALA A 39 -6.83 -7.78 -3.33
C ALA A 39 -7.25 -8.70 -2.19
N ASN A 40 -6.38 -9.66 -1.85
CA ASN A 40 -6.53 -10.49 -0.65
C ASN A 40 -5.56 -10.04 0.45
N GLU A 41 -5.76 -10.52 1.68
CA GLU A 41 -4.94 -10.15 2.84
C GLU A 41 -3.46 -10.47 2.62
N GLU A 42 -3.13 -11.60 1.97
CA GLU A 42 -1.74 -11.99 1.68
C GLU A 42 -1.05 -11.02 0.70
N ILE A 43 -1.75 -10.57 -0.34
CA ILE A 43 -1.22 -9.57 -1.30
C ILE A 43 -1.00 -8.24 -0.60
N LEU A 44 -1.96 -7.81 0.24
CA LEU A 44 -1.86 -6.56 0.97
C LEU A 44 -0.74 -6.59 2.01
N GLU A 45 -0.53 -7.72 2.70
CA GLU A 45 0.58 -7.93 3.62
C GLU A 45 1.94 -7.88 2.89
N LYS A 46 2.08 -8.58 1.76
CA LYS A 46 3.31 -8.50 0.93
C LYS A 46 3.57 -7.08 0.46
N LEU A 47 2.53 -6.35 0.07
CA LEU A 47 2.65 -4.96 -0.35
C LEU A 47 3.07 -4.05 0.82
N GLN A 48 2.51 -4.28 2.01
CA GLN A 48 2.87 -3.57 3.24
C GLN A 48 4.36 -3.75 3.54
N MET A 49 4.85 -5.00 3.51
CA MET A 49 6.26 -5.31 3.74
C MET A 49 7.16 -4.69 2.66
N ALA A 50 6.82 -4.86 1.37
CA ALA A 50 7.60 -4.27 0.28
C ALA A 50 7.64 -2.74 0.37
N TRP A 51 6.57 -2.09 0.85
CA TRP A 51 6.57 -0.66 1.11
C TRP A 51 7.47 -0.27 2.28
N HIS A 52 7.43 -1.04 3.37
CA HIS A 52 8.34 -0.82 4.48
C HIS A 52 9.81 -0.94 4.05
N GLU A 53 10.15 -1.98 3.29
CA GLU A 53 11.51 -2.17 2.74
C GLU A 53 11.97 -1.01 1.86
N VAL A 54 11.08 -0.46 1.03
CA VAL A 54 11.39 0.70 0.17
C VAL A 54 11.58 1.99 0.97
N ARG A 55 11.01 2.09 2.18
CA ARG A 55 11.15 3.26 3.05
C ARG A 55 12.44 3.21 3.88
N GLU A 56 12.79 2.02 4.37
CA GLU A 56 13.98 1.79 5.21
C GLU A 56 15.29 1.68 4.41
N GLY A 57 15.20 1.45 3.08
CA GLY A 57 16.35 1.34 2.17
C GLY A 57 16.63 2.60 1.36
#